data_AF-A0A654BVB2-F1
#
_entry.id   AF-A0A654BVB2-F1
#
_cell.length_a   1.000
_cell.length_b   1.000
_cell.length_c   1.000
_cell.angle_alpha   90.00
_cell.angle_beta   90.00
_cell.angle_gamma   90.00
#
_symmetry.space_group_name_H-M   'P 1'
#
loop_
_entity.id
_entity.type
_entity.pdbx_description
1 polymer ?
#
loop_
_entity_poly.entity_id
_entity_poly.type
_entity_poly.pdbx_seq_one_letter_code
_entity_poly.pdbx_strand_id
1 'polypeptide(L)'
;METGDTMSAMRTSPCMLLCLPLLAGCEPERGIRASRDLASQVDVACVDQTLRSTFGSLERWDYVSDGGMFPAGTAVAQMAYQKWDGGVGRVKFHVGAVGDEVRVSHEFTGIGAELPQASFPPALRAMEKANSALQSACGLNLSALEWQEIGQDVEALD
;
A
#
# COMPACT_ATOMS: atom_id res chain seq x y z
N MET A 1 21.20 4.83 73.26
CA MET A 1 19.86 4.92 73.88
C MET A 1 19.30 6.29 73.50
N GLU A 2 17.98 6.38 73.32
CA GLU A 2 17.21 7.48 72.67
C GLU A 2 17.23 7.36 71.13
N THR A 3 16.33 6.62 70.45
CA THR A 3 14.85 6.71 70.29
C THR A 3 14.35 8.11 69.93
N GLY A 4 14.25 8.37 68.63
CA GLY A 4 13.58 9.52 68.03
C GLY A 4 12.48 9.09 67.07
N ASP A 5 11.26 9.28 67.55
CA ASP A 5 10.01 9.68 66.89
C ASP A 5 9.33 8.90 65.74
N THR A 6 8.04 8.74 66.03
CA THR A 6 6.92 8.14 65.33
C THR A 6 6.24 9.06 64.32
N MET A 7 5.69 8.43 63.27
CA MET A 7 4.43 8.73 62.55
C MET A 7 4.26 10.11 61.88
N SER A 8 3.95 10.12 60.58
CA SER A 8 2.55 10.07 60.09
C SER A 8 2.40 10.67 58.68
N ALA A 9 1.80 9.86 57.80
CA ALA A 9 0.88 10.21 56.71
C ALA A 9 1.24 11.34 55.72
N MET A 10 1.64 10.94 54.51
CA MET A 10 1.18 11.60 53.29
C MET A 10 0.55 10.58 52.35
N ARG A 11 -0.77 10.75 52.15
CA ARG A 11 -1.58 10.06 51.15
C ARG A 11 -1.06 10.43 49.77
N THR A 12 -0.50 9.48 49.03
CA THR A 12 -0.36 9.58 47.58
C THR A 12 -1.44 8.73 46.94
N SER A 13 -2.40 9.42 46.33
CA SER A 13 -3.47 8.86 45.52
C SER A 13 -2.95 7.79 44.55
N PRO A 14 -3.61 6.63 44.43
CA PRO A 14 -3.43 5.81 43.26
C PRO A 14 -4.01 6.60 42.08
N CYS A 15 -3.13 7.19 41.27
CA CYS A 15 -3.47 7.65 39.95
C CYS A 15 -3.90 6.40 39.19
N MET A 16 -5.22 6.21 39.15
CA MET A 16 -5.90 5.17 38.41
C MET A 16 -5.46 5.32 36.95
N LEU A 17 -4.44 4.56 36.56
CA LEU A 17 -4.08 4.37 35.16
C LEU A 17 -5.27 3.66 34.53
N LEU A 18 -6.21 4.46 34.02
CA LEU A 18 -7.14 4.03 32.99
C LEU A 18 -6.30 3.58 31.80
N CYS A 19 -6.07 2.27 31.70
CA CYS A 19 -5.70 1.62 30.46
C CYS A 19 -6.88 1.74 29.49
N LEU A 20 -6.97 2.88 28.80
CA LEU A 20 -7.76 3.00 27.59
C LEU A 20 -7.17 2.02 26.56
N PRO A 21 -7.94 1.06 26.05
CA PRO A 21 -7.52 0.28 24.90
C PRO A 21 -7.58 1.23 23.71
N LEU A 22 -6.47 1.90 23.43
CA LEU A 22 -6.23 2.47 22.10
C LEU A 22 -6.15 1.26 21.16
N LEU A 23 -7.31 0.85 20.66
CA LEU A 23 -7.42 0.21 19.37
C LEU A 23 -6.87 1.21 18.35
N ALA A 24 -5.54 1.32 18.28
CA ALA A 24 -4.84 1.72 17.08
C ALA A 24 -5.06 0.59 16.07
N GLY A 25 -6.33 0.37 15.69
CA GLY A 25 -6.66 -0.42 14.53
C GLY A 25 -6.15 0.38 13.36
N CYS A 26 -5.07 -0.09 12.73
CA CYS A 26 -4.70 0.41 11.41
C CYS A 26 -5.98 0.40 10.57
N GLU A 27 -6.37 1.55 10.03
CA GLU A 27 -7.50 1.64 9.12
C GLU A 27 -7.29 0.63 7.99
N PRO A 28 -8.30 -0.20 7.65
CA PRO A 28 -8.12 -1.28 6.71
C PRO A 28 -7.82 -0.74 5.31
N GLU A 29 -6.97 -1.44 4.57
CA GLU A 29 -6.83 -1.21 3.14
C GLU A 29 -8.05 -1.77 2.40
N ARG A 30 -8.53 -1.02 1.41
CA ARG A 30 -9.70 -1.34 0.59
C ARG A 30 -9.39 -1.14 -0.88
N GLY A 31 -9.82 -2.04 -1.75
CA GLY A 31 -9.76 -1.85 -3.21
C GLY A 31 -9.43 -3.12 -3.98
N ILE A 32 -8.58 -3.00 -5.01
CA ILE A 32 -8.16 -4.11 -5.87
C ILE A 32 -6.64 -4.13 -6.06
N ARG A 33 -6.09 -5.32 -6.27
CA ARG A 33 -4.67 -5.53 -6.59
C ARG A 33 -4.47 -6.74 -7.48
N ALA A 34 -3.48 -6.66 -8.35
CA ALA A 34 -2.88 -7.81 -8.98
C ALA A 34 -1.37 -7.79 -8.76
N SER A 35 -0.79 -8.96 -8.52
CA SER A 35 0.66 -9.10 -8.30
C SER A 35 1.20 -10.24 -9.14
N ARG A 36 2.45 -10.12 -9.55
CA ARG A 36 3.15 -11.16 -10.31
C ARG A 36 4.64 -11.13 -10.06
N ASP A 37 5.25 -12.30 -10.06
CA ASP A 37 6.70 -12.45 -10.06
C ASP A 37 7.21 -12.63 -11.51
N LEU A 38 8.21 -11.84 -11.87
CA LEU A 38 8.82 -11.81 -13.19
C LEU A 38 10.24 -12.39 -13.08
N ALA A 39 10.54 -13.37 -13.94
CA ALA A 39 11.86 -14.00 -14.01
C ALA A 39 12.95 -13.08 -14.60
N SER A 40 12.57 -11.95 -15.20
CA SER A 40 13.49 -10.97 -15.77
C SER A 40 13.60 -9.74 -14.87
N GLN A 41 14.77 -9.09 -14.92
CA GLN A 41 14.95 -7.79 -14.28
C GLN A 41 13.95 -6.77 -14.82
N VAL A 42 13.46 -5.90 -13.94
CA VAL A 42 12.61 -4.77 -14.27
C VAL A 42 13.46 -3.49 -14.19
N ASP A 43 13.54 -2.76 -15.30
CA ASP A 43 14.15 -1.42 -15.30
C ASP A 43 13.17 -0.41 -14.69
N VAL A 44 13.38 -0.11 -13.41
CA VAL A 44 12.56 0.83 -12.64
C VAL A 44 12.57 2.25 -13.24
N ALA A 45 13.64 2.66 -13.92
CA ALA A 45 13.70 3.95 -14.60
C ALA A 45 12.81 3.97 -15.84
N CYS A 46 12.79 2.87 -16.62
CA CYS A 46 11.85 2.71 -17.73
C CYS A 46 10.40 2.78 -17.25
N VAL A 47 10.08 2.10 -16.14
CA VAL A 47 8.72 2.12 -15.55
C VAL A 47 8.32 3.54 -15.16
N ASP A 48 9.16 4.27 -14.44
CA ASP A 48 8.89 5.66 -14.03
C ASP A 48 8.62 6.57 -15.24
N GLN A 49 9.52 6.54 -16.22
CA GLN A 49 9.43 7.39 -17.40
C GLN A 49 8.20 7.06 -18.24
N THR A 50 7.86 5.78 -18.38
CA THR A 50 6.69 5.33 -19.15
C THR A 50 5.40 5.76 -18.47
N LEU A 51 5.26 5.57 -17.15
CA LEU A 51 4.07 6.00 -16.41
C LEU A 51 3.93 7.52 -16.44
N ARG A 52 5.02 8.27 -16.24
CA ARG A 52 5.04 9.72 -16.34
C ARG A 52 4.63 10.22 -17.73
N SER A 53 5.08 9.57 -18.79
CA SER A 53 4.69 9.91 -20.17
C SER A 53 3.22 9.57 -20.46
N THR A 54 2.67 8.56 -19.80
CA THR A 54 1.30 8.07 -20.05
C THR A 54 0.22 8.85 -19.29
N PHE A 55 0.53 9.31 -18.07
CA PHE A 55 -0.43 9.95 -17.15
C PHE A 55 -0.03 11.38 -16.72
N GLY A 56 1.15 11.84 -17.12
CA GLY A 56 1.67 13.16 -16.76
C GLY A 56 2.25 13.18 -15.35
N SER A 57 1.44 13.55 -14.36
CA SER A 57 1.91 13.65 -12.97
C SER A 57 2.12 12.27 -12.36
N LEU A 58 3.28 12.07 -11.76
CA LEU A 58 3.65 10.83 -11.08
C LEU A 58 4.32 11.17 -9.74
N GLU A 59 3.78 10.61 -8.66
CA GLU A 59 4.43 10.60 -7.36
C GLU A 59 5.22 9.31 -7.20
N ARG A 60 6.49 9.43 -6.82
CA ARG A 60 7.40 8.31 -6.63
C ARG A 60 7.96 8.33 -5.22
N TRP A 61 7.98 7.18 -4.57
CA TRP A 61 8.74 6.98 -3.35
C TRP A 61 9.20 5.53 -3.23
N ASP A 62 10.31 5.34 -2.53
CA ASP A 62 10.84 4.01 -2.25
C ASP A 62 10.61 3.70 -0.76
N TYR A 63 10.31 2.44 -0.44
CA TYR A 63 10.11 1.99 0.92
C TYR A 63 10.70 0.59 1.15
N VAL A 64 10.90 0.22 2.41
CA VAL A 64 11.26 -1.16 2.78
C VAL A 64 9.98 -1.82 3.30
N SER A 65 9.56 -2.92 2.67
CA SER A 65 8.36 -3.64 3.08
C SER A 65 8.52 -4.23 4.48
N ASP A 66 7.46 -4.14 5.27
CA ASP A 66 7.30 -4.78 6.58
C ASP A 66 6.67 -6.18 6.48
N GLY A 67 6.31 -6.63 5.27
CA GLY A 67 5.61 -7.88 4.99
C GLY A 67 4.33 -7.67 4.18
N GLY A 68 3.61 -8.75 3.88
CA GLY A 68 2.35 -8.71 3.14
C GLY A 68 2.53 -8.86 1.62
N MET A 69 2.42 -7.76 0.86
CA MET A 69 2.53 -7.77 -0.60
C MET A 69 3.92 -8.21 -1.07
N PHE A 70 4.95 -7.76 -0.34
CA PHE A 70 6.34 -8.17 -0.51
C PHE A 70 6.86 -8.81 0.79
N PRO A 71 7.89 -9.67 0.72
CA PRO A 71 8.58 -10.12 1.92
C PRO A 71 9.11 -8.96 2.76
N ALA A 72 9.12 -9.16 4.08
CA ALA A 72 9.71 -8.17 4.99
C ALA A 72 11.19 -7.95 4.65
N GLY A 73 11.61 -6.68 4.62
CA GLY A 73 12.96 -6.27 4.24
C GLY A 73 13.16 -6.01 2.74
N THR A 74 12.18 -6.29 1.88
CA THR A 74 12.27 -5.98 0.45
C THR A 74 12.26 -4.47 0.22
N ALA A 75 13.26 -3.94 -0.49
CA ALA A 75 13.23 -2.58 -1.02
C ALA A 75 12.27 -2.52 -2.22
N VAL A 76 11.27 -1.63 -2.15
CA VAL A 76 10.21 -1.49 -3.14
C VAL A 76 10.21 -0.06 -3.67
N ALA A 77 10.22 0.07 -5.00
CA ALA A 77 9.91 1.31 -5.69
C ALA A 77 8.41 1.39 -5.94
N GLN A 78 7.79 2.51 -5.56
CA GLN A 78 6.36 2.75 -5.74
C GLN A 78 6.11 3.99 -6.59
N MET A 79 5.16 3.85 -7.52
CA MET A 79 4.76 4.89 -8.47
C MET A 79 3.24 5.07 -8.42
N ALA A 80 2.77 6.21 -7.94
CA ALA A 80 1.35 6.58 -7.95
C ALA A 80 1.06 7.59 -9.06
N TYR A 81 0.20 7.21 -10.01
CA TYR A 81 0.00 7.98 -11.25
C TYR A 81 -1.44 8.40 -11.52
N GLN A 82 -2.42 7.95 -10.72
CA GLN A 82 -3.80 8.43 -10.83
C GLN A 82 -4.54 8.36 -9.50
N LYS A 83 -5.42 9.33 -9.24
CA LYS A 83 -6.21 9.45 -8.01
C LYS A 83 -7.68 9.66 -8.35
N TRP A 84 -8.58 9.11 -7.54
CA TRP A 84 -10.03 9.31 -7.61
C TRP A 84 -10.58 9.78 -6.26
N ASP A 85 -11.82 10.24 -6.27
CA ASP A 85 -12.61 10.55 -5.08
C ASP A 85 -11.94 11.50 -4.10
N GLY A 86 -11.44 12.63 -4.60
CA GLY A 86 -10.77 13.62 -3.75
C GLY A 86 -9.45 13.14 -3.14
N GLY A 87 -8.92 11.99 -3.59
CA GLY A 87 -7.64 11.44 -3.14
C GLY A 87 -7.74 10.20 -2.25
N VAL A 88 -8.96 9.67 -2.00
CA VAL A 88 -9.17 8.49 -1.16
C VAL A 88 -8.62 7.22 -1.85
N GLY A 89 -8.95 7.02 -3.12
CA GLY A 89 -8.45 5.91 -3.93
C GLY A 89 -7.29 6.33 -4.83
N ARG A 90 -6.22 5.53 -4.88
CA ARG A 90 -5.03 5.83 -5.69
C ARG A 90 -4.54 4.60 -6.42
N VAL A 91 -4.25 4.77 -7.72
CA VAL A 91 -3.60 3.72 -8.51
C VAL A 91 -2.10 3.81 -8.30
N LYS A 92 -1.50 2.67 -7.95
CA LYS A 92 -0.09 2.50 -7.60
C LYS A 92 0.50 1.30 -8.33
N PHE A 93 1.72 1.46 -8.82
CA PHE A 93 2.54 0.38 -9.36
C PHE A 93 3.78 0.21 -8.46
N HIS A 94 4.07 -1.02 -8.07
CA HIS A 94 5.14 -1.36 -7.15
C HIS A 94 6.10 -2.35 -7.81
N VAL A 95 7.40 -2.21 -7.54
CA VAL A 95 8.45 -3.09 -8.05
C VAL A 95 9.42 -3.40 -6.91
N GLY A 96 9.65 -4.69 -6.63
CA GLY A 96 10.57 -5.12 -5.58
C GLY A 96 11.21 -6.47 -5.89
N ALA A 97 12.47 -6.64 -5.50
CA ALA A 97 13.20 -7.90 -5.68
C ALA A 97 12.72 -8.96 -4.66
N VAL A 98 12.45 -10.17 -5.13
CA VAL A 98 11.99 -11.30 -4.31
C VAL A 98 12.77 -12.55 -4.72
N GLY A 99 13.81 -12.89 -3.96
CA GLY A 99 14.74 -13.96 -4.35
C GLY A 99 15.46 -13.61 -5.66
N ASP A 100 15.38 -14.52 -6.63
CA ASP A 100 15.95 -14.35 -7.98
C ASP A 100 14.96 -13.68 -8.97
N GLU A 101 13.77 -13.33 -8.51
CA GLU A 101 12.70 -12.74 -9.32
C GLU A 101 12.44 -11.28 -8.93
N VAL A 102 11.69 -10.58 -9.78
CA VAL A 102 11.15 -9.26 -9.47
C VAL A 102 9.64 -9.36 -9.34
N ARG A 103 9.12 -9.07 -8.15
CA ARG A 103 7.69 -8.92 -7.94
C ARG A 103 7.25 -7.55 -8.40
N VAL A 104 6.19 -7.52 -9.20
CA VAL A 104 5.43 -6.32 -9.51
C VAL A 104 4.04 -6.42 -8.87
N SER A 105 3.53 -5.29 -8.38
CA SER A 105 2.15 -5.21 -7.91
C SER A 105 1.49 -3.97 -8.46
N HIS A 106 0.26 -4.12 -8.91
CA HIS A 106 -0.53 -3.06 -9.49
C HIS A 106 -1.84 -2.99 -8.73
N GLU A 107 -2.14 -1.85 -8.12
CA GLU A 107 -3.30 -1.74 -7.23
C GLU A 107 -4.03 -0.41 -7.38
N PHE A 108 -5.32 -0.43 -7.12
CA PHE A 108 -6.14 0.74 -6.83
C PHE A 108 -6.70 0.56 -5.43
N THR A 109 -6.13 1.28 -4.46
CA THR A 109 -6.53 1.13 -3.05
C THR A 109 -6.65 2.47 -2.33
N GLY A 110 -7.41 2.45 -1.23
CA GLY A 110 -7.53 3.50 -0.23
C GLY A 110 -7.45 2.92 1.18
N ILE A 111 -7.37 3.81 2.17
CA ILE A 111 -7.31 3.44 3.59
C ILE A 111 -8.59 3.92 4.29
N GLY A 112 -9.19 3.05 5.10
CA GLY A 112 -10.35 3.38 5.93
C GLY A 112 -11.68 2.96 5.29
N ALA A 113 -12.49 3.94 4.90
CA ALA A 113 -13.81 3.71 4.33
C ALA A 113 -13.73 2.94 3.00
N GLU A 114 -14.82 2.25 2.67
CA GLU A 114 -14.96 1.59 1.37
C GLU A 114 -14.86 2.61 0.22
N LEU A 115 -14.19 2.20 -0.85
CA LEU A 115 -14.12 2.95 -2.08
C LEU A 115 -15.47 2.86 -2.82
N PRO A 116 -15.98 3.97 -3.39
CA PRO A 116 -17.20 3.95 -4.18
C PRO A 116 -17.09 2.97 -5.37
N GLN A 117 -18.12 2.15 -5.58
CA GLN A 117 -18.15 1.18 -6.68
C GLN A 117 -17.92 1.84 -8.06
N ALA A 118 -18.42 3.06 -8.25
CA ALA A 118 -18.26 3.84 -9.48
C ALA A 118 -16.79 4.18 -9.82
N SER A 119 -15.88 4.05 -8.86
CA SER A 119 -14.46 4.40 -9.01
C SER A 119 -13.62 3.25 -9.56
N PHE A 120 -14.08 1.99 -9.44
CA PHE A 120 -13.33 0.82 -9.92
C PHE A 120 -13.25 0.72 -11.45
N PRO A 121 -14.34 0.87 -12.23
CA PRO A 121 -14.25 0.79 -13.69
C PRO A 121 -13.24 1.78 -14.31
N PRO A 122 -13.20 3.08 -13.94
CA PRO A 122 -12.17 3.97 -14.47
C PRO A 122 -10.76 3.64 -13.95
N ALA A 123 -10.62 3.15 -12.72
CA ALA A 123 -9.33 2.72 -12.18
C ALA A 123 -8.77 1.52 -12.95
N LEU A 124 -9.58 0.47 -13.18
CA LEU A 124 -9.22 -0.69 -13.97
C LEU A 124 -8.74 -0.31 -15.38
N ARG A 125 -9.47 0.58 -16.07
CA ARG A 125 -9.05 1.08 -17.39
C ARG A 125 -7.72 1.81 -17.36
N ALA A 126 -7.43 2.57 -16.30
CA ALA A 126 -6.15 3.22 -16.14
C ALA A 126 -5.02 2.19 -15.92
N MET A 127 -5.29 1.17 -15.10
CA MET A 127 -4.34 0.10 -14.82
C MET A 127 -4.04 -0.72 -16.08
N GLU A 128 -5.04 -1.05 -16.89
CA GLU A 128 -4.87 -1.72 -18.19
C GLU A 128 -4.08 -0.87 -19.19
N LYS A 129 -4.34 0.44 -19.23
CA LYS A 129 -3.57 1.38 -20.06
C LYS A 129 -2.11 1.42 -19.63
N ALA A 130 -1.84 1.46 -18.33
CA ALA A 130 -0.48 1.41 -17.79
C ALA A 130 0.20 0.07 -18.11
N ASN A 131 -0.49 -1.06 -17.93
CA ASN A 131 0.05 -2.38 -18.28
C ASN A 131 0.45 -2.45 -19.75
N SER A 132 -0.42 -1.96 -20.64
CA SER A 132 -0.16 -1.91 -22.08
C SER A 132 1.04 -1.01 -22.43
N ALA A 133 1.16 0.14 -21.79
CA ALA A 133 2.29 1.05 -21.99
C ALA A 133 3.61 0.44 -21.50
N LEU A 134 3.61 -0.18 -20.31
CA LEU A 134 4.78 -0.84 -19.73
C LEU A 134 5.21 -2.07 -20.54
N GLN A 135 4.26 -2.84 -21.06
CA GLN A 135 4.56 -3.93 -21.98
C GLN A 135 5.23 -3.41 -23.25
N SER A 136 4.68 -2.36 -23.86
CA SER A 136 5.20 -1.81 -25.11
C SER A 136 6.56 -1.12 -24.97
N ALA A 137 6.78 -0.39 -23.88
CA ALA A 137 7.98 0.44 -23.70
C ALA A 137 9.10 -0.29 -22.94
N CYS A 138 8.74 -1.10 -21.95
CA CYS A 138 9.69 -1.76 -21.04
C CYS A 138 9.72 -3.28 -21.19
N GLY A 139 8.91 -3.87 -22.09
CA GLY A 139 8.87 -5.31 -22.31
C GLY A 139 8.28 -6.11 -21.14
N LEU A 140 7.56 -5.46 -20.21
CA LEU A 140 6.99 -6.15 -19.05
C LEU A 140 5.78 -6.99 -19.44
N ASN A 141 5.86 -8.30 -19.25
CA ASN A 141 4.74 -9.21 -19.50
C ASN A 141 3.75 -9.21 -18.32
N LEU A 142 2.75 -8.35 -18.41
CA LEU A 142 1.72 -8.14 -17.39
C LEU A 142 0.35 -8.75 -17.76
N SER A 143 0.28 -9.55 -18.84
CA SER A 143 -1.00 -10.03 -19.40
C SER A 143 -1.71 -11.10 -18.57
N ALA A 144 -1.07 -11.65 -17.54
CA ALA A 144 -1.64 -12.63 -16.62
C ALA A 144 -1.76 -12.08 -15.19
N LEU A 145 -1.92 -10.76 -15.06
CA LEU A 145 -2.29 -10.16 -13.78
C LEU A 145 -3.75 -10.51 -13.48
N GLU A 146 -3.97 -11.25 -12.41
CA GLU A 146 -5.30 -11.58 -11.90
C GLU A 146 -5.68 -10.59 -10.80
N TRP A 147 -6.77 -9.87 -10.99
CA TRP A 147 -7.27 -8.89 -10.04
C TRP A 147 -7.92 -9.59 -8.85
N GLN A 148 -7.56 -9.13 -7.66
CA GLN A 148 -8.07 -9.61 -6.39
C GLN A 148 -8.65 -8.43 -5.60
N GLU A 149 -9.78 -8.67 -4.97
CA GLU A 149 -10.40 -7.76 -4.02
C GLU A 149 -9.57 -7.66 -2.73
N ILE A 150 -9.54 -6.46 -2.14
CA ILE A 150 -8.91 -6.21 -0.86
C ILE A 150 -9.94 -5.58 0.05
N GLY A 151 -10.35 -6.30 1.08
CA GLY A 151 -11.16 -5.78 2.18
C GLY A 151 -12.56 -5.31 1.80
N GLN A 152 -12.98 -5.35 0.54
CA GLN A 152 -14.33 -5.03 0.10
C GLN A 152 -14.65 -5.79 -1.17
N ASP A 153 -15.93 -6.06 -1.38
CA ASP A 153 -16.42 -6.62 -2.63
C ASP A 153 -16.37 -5.53 -3.73
N VAL A 154 -16.09 -5.93 -4.96
CA VAL A 154 -15.89 -5.04 -6.11
C VAL A 154 -16.66 -5.57 -7.31
N GLU A 155 -17.81 -4.96 -7.58
CA GLU A 155 -18.74 -5.35 -8.66
C GLU A 155 -18.09 -5.35 -10.05
N ALA A 156 -17.02 -4.59 -10.23
CA ALA A 156 -16.31 -4.50 -11.50
C ALA A 156 -15.41 -5.71 -11.80
N LEU A 157 -15.25 -6.64 -10.84
CA LEU A 157 -14.49 -7.89 -11.01
C LEU A 157 -15.38 -9.12 -11.23
N ASP A 158 -16.69 -9.01 -11.05
CA ASP A 158 -17.71 -10.04 -11.32
C ASP A 158 -18.10 -10.13 -12.81
#